data_AF-A0A438B7E2-F1
#
_entry.id   AF-A0A438B7E2-F1
#
_cell.length_a   1.000
_cell.length_b   1.000
_cell.length_c   1.000
_cell.angle_alpha   90.00
_cell.angle_beta   90.00
_cell.angle_gamma   90.00
#
_symmetry.space_group_name_H-M   'P 1'
#
loop_
_entity.id
_entity.type
_entity.pdbx_description
1 polymer ?
#
loop_
_entity_poly.entity_id
_entity_poly.type
_entity_poly.pdbx_seq_one_letter_code
_entity_poly.pdbx_strand_id
1 'polypeptide(L)'
;MSGGFPVLRLYRRRSGTEASHVLCCVRHPDYRGWSTDDEGAAARLLEHAVESLLAGSGVDPSTLTLIGEQQGYPVGDRLFETPAPERAMVSYAFLRSGGPWIVLGLDVEADDFWGEVSEDEDLRALDPVPPLSTVPAVVLAEL
;
A
#
# COMPACT_ATOMS: atom_id res chain seq x y z
N MET A 1 -15.06 10.06 -14.75
CA MET A 1 -14.51 8.71 -14.58
C MET A 1 -14.87 8.29 -13.17
N SER A 2 -15.77 7.32 -13.02
CA SER A 2 -16.02 6.64 -11.74
C SER A 2 -14.88 5.66 -11.56
N GLY A 3 -13.97 5.95 -10.66
CA GLY A 3 -12.73 5.21 -10.51
C GLY A 3 -12.19 5.49 -9.13
N GLY A 4 -12.33 4.50 -8.26
CA GLY A 4 -11.72 4.47 -6.95
C GLY A 4 -10.23 4.77 -6.96
N PHE A 5 -9.70 5.29 -5.85
CA PHE A 5 -8.27 5.50 -5.69
C PHE A 5 -7.56 4.22 -5.23
N PRO A 6 -6.28 4.03 -5.55
CA PRO A 6 -5.54 2.87 -5.10
C PRO A 6 -5.30 2.90 -3.58
N VAL A 7 -5.36 1.72 -2.97
CA VAL A 7 -4.97 1.50 -1.57
C VAL A 7 -3.91 0.41 -1.56
N LEU A 8 -2.77 0.72 -0.97
CA LEU A 8 -1.62 -0.16 -0.86
C LEU A 8 -1.43 -0.54 0.59
N ARG A 9 -1.49 -1.84 0.89
CA ARG A 9 -1.26 -2.37 2.24
C ARG A 9 -0.04 -3.27 2.25
N LEU A 10 0.99 -2.83 2.97
CA LEU A 10 2.19 -3.61 3.18
C LEU A 10 2.07 -4.43 4.45
N TYR A 11 2.19 -5.75 4.31
CA TYR A 11 2.16 -6.71 5.41
C TYR A 11 3.51 -7.40 5.57
N ARG A 12 3.82 -7.77 6.80
CA ARG A 12 4.91 -8.68 7.16
C ARG A 12 4.34 -10.00 7.64
N ARG A 13 4.80 -11.13 7.11
CA ARG A 13 4.44 -12.45 7.64
C ARG A 13 5.12 -12.69 9.00
N ARG A 14 4.39 -13.30 9.94
CA ARG A 14 4.84 -13.63 11.29
C ARG A 14 5.64 -14.93 11.36
N SER A 15 5.58 -15.78 10.34
CA SER A 15 6.18 -17.12 10.32
C SER A 15 7.16 -17.27 9.15
N GLY A 16 8.39 -17.67 9.47
CA GLY A 16 9.49 -17.91 8.52
C GLY A 16 10.81 -17.34 9.02
N THR A 17 11.92 -18.05 8.81
CA THR A 17 13.29 -17.57 9.09
C THR A 17 13.76 -16.48 8.10
N GLU A 18 12.93 -16.15 7.10
CA GLU A 18 13.12 -15.04 6.17
C GLU A 18 11.88 -14.13 6.24
N ALA A 19 12.09 -12.83 6.36
CA ALA A 19 11.00 -11.85 6.38
C ALA A 19 10.35 -11.75 4.99
N SER A 20 9.29 -12.51 4.75
CA SER A 20 8.48 -12.37 3.54
C SER A 20 7.45 -11.26 3.73
N HIS A 21 7.52 -10.20 2.94
CA HIS A 21 6.52 -9.13 2.90
C HIS A 21 5.51 -9.40 1.78
N VAL A 22 4.29 -8.89 1.96
CA VAL A 22 3.20 -8.97 0.98
C VAL A 22 2.65 -7.56 0.79
N LEU A 23 2.60 -7.09 -0.45
CA LEU A 23 1.97 -5.82 -0.81
C LEU A 23 0.64 -6.11 -1.49
N CYS A 24 -0.47 -5.82 -0.81
CA CYS A 24 -1.80 -5.87 -1.41
C CYS A 24 -2.12 -4.54 -2.06
N CYS A 25 -2.54 -4.59 -3.33
CA CYS A 25 -2.88 -3.44 -4.15
C CYS A 25 -4.34 -3.60 -4.59
N VAL A 26 -5.22 -2.83 -3.99
CA VAL A 26 -6.67 -2.87 -4.24
C VAL A 26 -7.15 -1.47 -4.62
N ARG A 27 -8.33 -1.39 -5.21
CA ARG A 27 -8.99 -0.08 -5.43
C ARG A 27 -10.01 0.17 -4.33
N HIS A 28 -9.95 1.35 -3.72
CA HIS A 28 -11.00 1.81 -2.82
C HIS A 28 -12.31 1.95 -3.61
N PRO A 29 -13.43 1.37 -3.18
CA PRO A 29 -14.70 1.54 -3.87
C PRO A 29 -15.15 3.02 -3.90
N ASP A 30 -15.76 3.46 -5.01
CA ASP A 30 -16.39 4.78 -5.06
C ASP A 30 -17.57 4.84 -4.08
N TYR A 31 -17.64 5.90 -3.29
CA TYR A 31 -18.81 6.22 -2.48
C TYR A 31 -19.12 7.72 -2.55
N ARG A 32 -20.40 8.08 -2.40
CA ARG A 32 -20.81 9.48 -2.36
C ARG A 32 -20.65 9.95 -0.92
N GLY A 33 -19.63 10.76 -0.66
CA GLY A 33 -19.19 11.20 0.68
C GLY A 33 -20.16 12.04 1.51
N TRP A 34 -21.48 11.89 1.34
CA TRP A 34 -22.52 12.57 2.12
C TRP A 34 -23.25 11.65 3.09
N SER A 35 -22.95 10.34 3.09
CA SER A 35 -23.56 9.36 3.99
C SER A 35 -22.48 8.58 4.72
N THR A 36 -22.52 8.59 6.06
CA THR A 36 -21.66 7.77 6.92
C THR A 36 -21.88 6.27 6.68
N ASP A 37 -23.10 5.89 6.29
CA ASP A 37 -23.41 4.49 5.95
C ASP A 37 -22.68 4.05 4.67
N ASP A 38 -22.49 4.97 3.72
CA ASP A 38 -21.82 4.71 2.45
C ASP A 38 -20.29 4.59 2.65
N GLU A 39 -19.70 5.43 3.51
CA GLU A 39 -18.29 5.33 3.90
C GLU A 39 -18.00 4.00 4.61
N GLY A 40 -18.85 3.62 5.57
CA GLY A 40 -18.73 2.34 6.25
C GLY A 40 -18.91 1.14 5.32
N ALA A 41 -19.77 1.26 4.29
CA ALA A 41 -19.92 0.24 3.27
C ALA A 41 -18.67 0.12 2.39
N ALA A 42 -18.09 1.25 1.97
CA ALA A 42 -16.87 1.26 1.16
C ALA A 42 -15.67 0.67 1.91
N ALA A 43 -15.52 0.99 3.20
CA ALA A 43 -14.50 0.38 4.05
C ALA A 43 -14.65 -1.15 4.14
N ARG A 44 -15.87 -1.67 4.34
CA ARG A 44 -16.13 -3.13 4.36
C ARG A 44 -15.81 -3.79 3.03
N LEU A 45 -16.11 -3.13 1.92
CA LEU A 45 -15.81 -3.63 0.58
C LEU A 45 -14.28 -3.66 0.33
N LEU A 46 -13.55 -2.64 0.79
CA LEU A 46 -12.09 -2.62 0.76
C LEU A 46 -11.49 -3.80 1.56
N GLU A 47 -11.94 -4.01 2.80
CA GLU A 47 -11.49 -5.16 3.61
C GLU A 47 -11.78 -6.48 2.90
N HIS A 48 -12.98 -6.63 2.33
CA HIS A 48 -13.35 -7.83 1.60
C HIS A 48 -12.49 -8.06 0.35
N ALA A 49 -12.12 -7.01 -0.37
CA ALA A 49 -11.21 -7.09 -1.52
C ALA A 49 -9.82 -7.59 -1.10
N VAL A 50 -9.27 -7.03 -0.02
CA VAL A 50 -7.99 -7.46 0.55
C VAL A 50 -8.04 -8.92 1.01
N GLU A 51 -9.09 -9.31 1.73
CA GLU A 51 -9.31 -10.70 2.15
C GLU A 51 -9.39 -11.65 0.95
N SER A 52 -10.07 -11.24 -0.12
CA SER A 52 -10.22 -12.04 -1.34
C SER A 52 -8.89 -12.23 -2.07
N LEU A 53 -8.06 -11.19 -2.18
CA LEU A 53 -6.70 -11.28 -2.73
C LEU A 53 -5.80 -12.23 -1.92
N LEU A 54 -5.85 -12.10 -0.59
CA LEU A 54 -5.07 -12.95 0.31
C LEU A 54 -5.52 -14.43 0.21
N ALA A 55 -6.83 -14.67 0.20
CA ALA A 55 -7.38 -16.01 0.03
C ALA A 55 -7.02 -16.63 -1.33
N GLY A 56 -7.14 -15.86 -2.42
CA GLY A 56 -6.79 -16.30 -3.78
C GLY A 56 -5.31 -16.64 -3.96
N SER A 57 -4.43 -16.03 -3.17
CA SER A 57 -2.98 -16.31 -3.14
C SER A 57 -2.57 -17.37 -2.12
N GLY A 58 -3.52 -17.94 -1.36
CA GLY A 58 -3.25 -18.93 -0.33
C GLY A 58 -2.53 -18.36 0.91
N VAL A 59 -2.60 -17.05 1.12
CA VAL A 59 -1.98 -16.38 2.28
C VAL A 59 -3.00 -16.29 3.41
N ASP A 60 -2.68 -16.88 4.56
CA ASP A 60 -3.51 -16.78 5.77
C ASP A 60 -3.35 -15.40 6.43
N PRO A 61 -4.41 -14.56 6.49
CA PRO A 61 -4.34 -13.22 7.08
C PRO A 61 -3.94 -13.22 8.57
N SER A 62 -4.23 -14.29 9.31
CA SER A 62 -3.87 -14.39 10.75
C SER A 62 -2.36 -14.44 10.98
N THR A 63 -1.61 -14.83 9.93
CA THR A 63 -0.15 -14.85 9.90
C THR A 63 0.46 -13.51 9.53
N LEU A 64 -0.33 -12.49 9.20
CA LEU A 64 0.14 -11.19 8.76
C LEU A 64 0.15 -10.17 9.90
N THR A 65 1.05 -9.20 9.77
CA THR A 65 1.04 -7.96 10.56
C THR A 65 1.10 -6.80 9.58
N LEU A 66 0.13 -5.89 9.65
CA LEU A 66 0.15 -4.67 8.85
C LEU A 66 1.35 -3.82 9.27
N ILE A 67 2.22 -3.52 8.31
CA ILE A 67 3.33 -2.57 8.48
C ILE A 67 2.81 -1.17 8.23
N GLY A 68 2.08 -1.00 7.12
CA GLY A 68 1.35 0.23 6.90
C GLY A 68 0.48 0.24 5.64
N GLU A 69 -0.28 1.31 5.53
CA GLU A 69 -1.18 1.61 4.42
C GLU A 69 -0.81 2.96 3.79
N GLN A 70 -0.88 3.01 2.47
CA GLN A 70 -0.94 4.26 1.72
C GLN A 70 -2.23 4.28 0.89
N GLN A 71 -2.90 5.43 0.87
CA GLN A 71 -3.99 5.73 -0.04
C GLN A 71 -3.51 6.74 -1.07
N GLY A 72 -3.73 6.45 -2.35
CA GLY A 72 -3.18 7.24 -3.45
C GLY A 72 -1.89 6.62 -4.02
N TYR A 73 -1.22 7.39 -4.88
CA TYR A 73 -0.17 6.86 -5.74
C TYR A 73 1.18 6.78 -5.03
N PRO A 74 1.87 5.63 -5.09
CA PRO A 74 3.21 5.49 -4.52
C PRO A 74 4.24 6.27 -5.32
N VAL A 75 5.34 6.61 -4.66
CA VAL A 75 6.54 7.17 -5.28
C VAL A 75 7.05 6.22 -6.38
N GLY A 76 7.36 6.78 -7.55
CA GLY A 76 7.83 5.99 -8.69
C GLY A 76 6.77 5.04 -9.27
N ASP A 77 5.48 5.41 -9.23
CA ASP A 77 4.31 4.59 -9.55
C ASP A 77 4.46 3.73 -10.83
N ARG A 78 4.71 2.44 -10.62
CA ARG A 78 4.77 1.38 -11.65
C ARG A 78 3.76 0.26 -11.42
N LEU A 79 3.04 0.27 -10.31
CA LEU A 79 2.17 -0.84 -9.90
C LEU A 79 0.94 -0.99 -10.80
N PHE A 80 0.52 0.09 -11.46
CA PHE A 80 -0.59 0.08 -12.40
C PHE A 80 -0.13 -0.07 -13.86
N GLU A 81 1.16 -0.25 -14.12
CA GLU A 81 1.65 -0.68 -15.43
C GLU A 81 1.23 -2.14 -15.67
N THR A 82 0.79 -2.48 -16.89
CA THR A 82 0.33 -3.83 -17.23
C THR A 82 1.45 -4.61 -17.94
N PRO A 83 1.81 -5.84 -17.48
CA PRO A 83 1.34 -6.51 -16.26
C PRO A 83 2.04 -5.98 -15.00
N ALA A 84 1.31 -5.95 -13.88
CA ALA A 84 1.90 -5.62 -12.58
C ALA A 84 2.99 -6.66 -12.20
N PRO A 85 4.08 -6.24 -11.55
CA PRO A 85 5.14 -7.17 -11.17
C PRO A 85 4.65 -8.16 -10.11
N GLU A 86 5.06 -9.42 -10.17
CA GLU A 86 4.76 -10.42 -9.12
C GLU A 86 5.57 -10.17 -7.83
N ARG A 87 6.74 -9.53 -7.96
CA ARG A 87 7.66 -9.21 -6.87
C ARG A 87 8.31 -7.86 -7.13
N ALA A 88 8.50 -7.07 -6.07
CA ALA A 88 9.14 -5.77 -6.12
C ALA A 88 9.93 -5.48 -4.85
N MET A 89 10.87 -4.55 -4.93
CA MET A 89 11.45 -3.90 -3.76
C MET A 89 10.52 -2.77 -3.32
N VAL A 90 9.96 -2.91 -2.13
CA VAL A 90 9.06 -1.92 -1.54
C VAL A 90 9.84 -1.06 -0.57
N SER A 91 9.98 0.22 -0.91
CA SER A 91 10.53 1.26 -0.06
C SER A 91 9.39 1.95 0.71
N TYR A 92 9.55 2.19 2.01
CA TYR A 92 8.55 2.89 2.80
C TYR A 92 9.16 3.75 3.92
N ALA A 93 8.52 4.87 4.19
CA ALA A 93 8.82 5.76 5.31
C ALA A 93 7.55 5.93 6.16
N PHE A 94 7.71 5.87 7.48
CA PHE A 94 6.61 6.16 8.40
C PHE A 94 6.33 7.66 8.43
N LEU A 95 5.06 8.01 8.65
CA LEU A 95 4.69 9.39 8.91
C LEU A 95 5.10 9.79 10.32
N ARG A 96 5.36 11.09 10.54
CA ARG A 96 5.61 11.63 11.89
C ARG A 96 4.46 11.36 12.86
N SER A 97 3.23 11.31 12.35
CA SER A 97 2.01 10.99 13.13
C SER A 97 1.96 9.53 13.61
N GLY A 98 2.79 8.66 13.06
CA GLY A 98 2.88 7.25 13.42
C GLY A 98 2.02 6.32 12.55
N GLY A 99 2.09 5.02 12.87
CA GLY A 99 1.41 3.97 12.12
C GLY A 99 -0.12 3.99 12.27
N PRO A 100 -0.86 3.38 11.32
CA PRO A 100 -0.34 2.51 10.26
C PRO A 100 0.02 3.26 8.97
N TRP A 101 0.04 4.59 8.94
CA TRP A 101 0.24 5.33 7.70
C TRP A 101 1.72 5.38 7.28
N ILE A 102 1.97 5.24 5.98
CA ILE A 102 3.30 5.29 5.36
C ILE A 102 3.25 6.04 4.02
N VAL A 103 4.41 6.54 3.59
CA VAL A 103 4.67 6.83 2.17
C VAL A 103 5.44 5.64 1.59
N LEU A 104 4.96 5.11 0.48
CA LEU A 104 5.46 3.96 -0.25
C LEU A 104 6.13 4.38 -1.54
N GLY A 105 7.15 3.62 -1.93
CA GLY A 105 7.78 3.67 -3.24
C GLY A 105 8.15 2.27 -3.71
N LEU A 106 8.27 2.09 -5.02
CA LEU A 106 8.47 0.79 -5.64
C LEU A 106 9.69 0.79 -6.53
N ASP A 107 10.60 -0.15 -6.28
CA ASP A 107 11.85 -0.30 -7.01
C ASP A 107 12.58 1.05 -7.15
N VAL A 108 12.52 1.86 -6.08
CA VAL A 108 13.04 3.23 -6.02
C VAL A 108 14.16 3.34 -5.00
N GLU A 109 15.21 4.04 -5.39
CA GLU A 109 16.36 4.36 -4.55
C GLU A 109 16.03 5.47 -3.54
N ALA A 110 16.78 5.55 -2.45
CA ALA A 110 16.46 6.47 -1.36
C ALA A 110 16.49 7.95 -1.77
N ASP A 111 17.48 8.36 -2.57
CA ASP A 111 17.62 9.75 -3.00
C ASP A 111 16.48 10.15 -3.95
N ASP A 112 16.09 9.26 -4.87
CA ASP A 112 14.96 9.48 -5.76
C ASP A 112 13.64 9.56 -4.97
N PHE A 113 13.47 8.68 -3.97
CA PHE A 113 12.29 8.69 -3.12
C PHE A 113 12.12 10.02 -2.38
N TRP A 114 13.18 10.49 -1.70
CA TRP A 114 13.11 11.75 -0.97
C TRP A 114 13.09 12.96 -1.89
N GLY A 115 13.67 12.86 -3.09
CA GLY A 115 13.54 13.85 -4.16
C GLY A 115 12.07 14.05 -4.54
N GLU A 116 11.38 12.98 -4.94
CA GLU A 116 9.97 13.02 -5.34
C GLU A 116 9.07 13.51 -4.19
N VAL A 117 9.26 12.99 -2.97
CA VAL A 117 8.54 13.48 -1.77
C VAL A 117 8.74 14.97 -1.54
N SER A 118 9.92 15.54 -1.87
CA SER A 118 10.17 16.97 -1.69
C SER A 118 9.51 17.84 -2.75
N GLU A 119 9.35 17.30 -3.97
CA GLU A 119 8.80 17.98 -5.13
C GLU A 119 7.27 17.88 -5.21
N ASP A 120 6.68 16.80 -4.67
CA ASP A 120 5.25 16.58 -4.62
C ASP A 120 4.64 17.14 -3.30
N GLU A 121 3.72 18.11 -3.43
CA GLU A 121 3.09 18.74 -2.28
C GLU A 121 2.22 17.79 -1.45
N ASP A 122 1.52 16.85 -2.09
CA ASP A 122 0.63 15.92 -1.41
C ASP A 122 1.46 14.90 -0.60
N LEU A 123 2.53 14.35 -1.20
CA LEU A 123 3.45 13.45 -0.49
C LEU A 123 4.18 14.17 0.65
N ARG A 124 4.64 15.40 0.42
CA ARG A 124 5.29 16.22 1.46
C ARG A 124 4.36 16.53 2.62
N ALA A 125 3.07 16.78 2.35
CA ALA A 125 2.07 17.09 3.36
C ALA A 125 1.81 15.91 4.31
N LEU A 126 2.12 14.67 3.91
CA LEU A 126 2.05 13.50 4.78
C LEU A 126 3.15 13.49 5.86
N ASP A 127 4.18 14.34 5.75
CA ASP A 127 5.31 14.46 6.68
C ASP A 127 5.99 13.11 6.99
N PRO A 128 6.43 12.35 5.95
CA PRO A 128 7.23 11.15 6.13
C PRO A 128 8.57 11.48 6.77
N VAL A 129 9.05 10.59 7.65
CA VAL A 129 10.31 10.76 8.38
C VAL A 129 11.34 9.67 8.03
N PRO A 130 12.64 10.00 8.00
CA PRO A 130 13.69 9.00 7.80
C PRO A 130 13.80 8.04 9.01
N PRO A 131 14.38 6.84 8.83
CA PRO A 131 15.00 6.33 7.61
C PRO A 131 13.99 5.70 6.63
N LEU A 132 14.34 5.69 5.35
CA LEU A 132 13.65 4.87 4.36
C LEU A 132 13.97 3.39 4.62
N SER A 133 12.94 2.55 4.69
CA SER A 133 13.07 1.11 4.82
C SER A 133 12.75 0.44 3.50
N THR A 134 13.59 -0.47 3.02
CA THR A 134 13.36 -1.18 1.75
C THR A 134 13.35 -2.69 1.98
N VAL A 135 12.30 -3.36 1.49
CA VAL A 135 12.08 -4.79 1.70
C VAL A 135 11.61 -5.47 0.41
N PRO A 136 12.01 -6.73 0.14
CA PRO A 136 11.42 -7.50 -0.94
C PRO A 136 9.98 -7.92 -0.56
N ALA A 137 9.03 -7.71 -1.46
CA ALA A 137 7.64 -8.11 -1.27
C ALA A 137 7.11 -8.92 -2.46
N VAL A 138 6.19 -9.84 -2.15
CA VAL A 138 5.27 -10.40 -3.16
C VAL A 138 4.14 -9.41 -3.35
N VAL A 139 3.86 -9.07 -4.60
CA VAL A 139 2.82 -8.11 -4.97
C VAL A 139 1.55 -8.89 -5.34
N LEU A 140 0.44 -8.53 -4.72
CA LEU A 140 -0.89 -9.04 -5.01
C LEU A 140 -1.74 -7.86 -5.46
N ALA A 141 -2.09 -7.80 -6.74
CA ALA A 141 -2.87 -6.72 -7.32
C ALA A 141 -4.19 -7.25 -7.89
N GLU A 142 -5.27 -6.47 -7.75
CA GLU A 142 -6.48 -6.67 -8.55
C GLU A 142 -6.17 -6.28 -10.01
N LEU A 143 -6.19 -7.26 -10.92
CA LEU A 143 -6.05 -7.06 -12.37
C LEU A 143 -7.36 -6.54 -12.98
#